data_AF-A0ABD4XVT8-F1
#
_entry.id   AF-A0ABD4XVT8-F1
#
_cell.length_a   1.000
_cell.length_b   1.000
_cell.length_c   1.000
_cell.angle_alpha   90.00
_cell.angle_beta   90.00
_cell.angle_gamma   90.00
#
_symmetry.space_group_name_H-M   'P 1'
#
loop_
_entity.id
_entity.type
_entity.pdbx_description
1 polymer ?
#
loop_
_entity_poly.entity_id
_entity_poly.type
_entity_poly.pdbx_seq_one_letter_code
_entity_poly.pdbx_strand_id
1 'polypeptide(L)'
;MSRKTVSALIVLAIFQSLAMSTWGGELVVHDAVVVTDGSTRLVNCQNTKGLFVLNRALAPADAYVVNADVRNSSLSDALARILPAGWAVRYSSPNVENEQINLVVQTYWADALKILASDYNFFVIVDGEREEVVIGRL
;
A
#
# COMPACT_ATOMS: atom_id res chain seq x y z
N MET A 1 23.14 -19.91 68.03
CA MET A 1 22.34 -18.67 68.01
C MET A 1 23.21 -17.55 67.46
N SER A 2 22.90 -17.02 66.27
CA SER A 2 23.48 -15.75 65.79
C SER A 2 22.48 -15.06 64.87
N ARG A 3 22.52 -13.73 64.91
CA ARG A 3 21.49 -12.77 64.50
C ARG A 3 21.43 -12.53 62.99
N LYS A 4 20.25 -12.04 62.60
CA LYS A 4 19.80 -11.56 61.28
C LYS A 4 20.72 -10.49 60.66
N THR A 5 20.88 -10.54 59.33
CA THR A 5 20.87 -9.36 58.46
C THR A 5 20.42 -9.73 57.05
N VAL A 6 19.58 -8.87 56.48
CA VAL A 6 18.86 -8.97 55.21
C VAL A 6 19.73 -8.45 54.06
N SER A 7 19.64 -9.04 52.87
CA SER A 7 19.68 -8.29 51.61
C SER A 7 19.10 -9.13 50.47
N ALA A 8 18.07 -8.55 49.85
CA ALA A 8 17.35 -9.08 48.71
C ALA A 8 18.18 -8.92 47.42
N LEU A 9 18.09 -9.89 46.52
CA LEU A 9 18.14 -9.60 45.09
C LEU A 9 17.20 -10.55 44.35
N ILE A 10 16.22 -9.93 43.71
CA ILE A 10 15.17 -10.54 42.91
C ILE A 10 15.80 -11.10 41.64
N VAL A 11 15.75 -12.42 41.47
CA VAL A 11 16.08 -13.08 40.20
C VAL A 11 14.87 -12.88 39.29
N LEU A 12 15.02 -11.94 38.35
CA LEU A 12 14.08 -11.66 37.28
C LEU A 12 14.04 -12.87 36.33
N ALA A 13 12.89 -13.53 36.23
CA ALA A 13 12.67 -14.64 35.31
C ALA A 13 12.74 -14.12 33.86
N ILE A 14 13.76 -14.55 33.13
CA ILE A 14 13.88 -14.37 31.69
C ILE A 14 13.02 -15.45 31.02
N PHE A 15 11.82 -15.08 30.56
CA PHE A 15 11.06 -15.89 29.61
C PHE A 15 11.69 -15.70 28.22
N GLN A 16 12.29 -16.77 27.70
CA GLN A 16 12.88 -16.82 26.36
C GLN A 16 11.81 -17.15 25.30
N SER A 17 11.72 -16.26 24.31
CA SER A 17 11.54 -16.53 22.87
C SER A 17 10.48 -17.54 22.40
N LEU A 18 9.40 -17.01 21.84
CA LEU A 18 8.89 -17.46 20.54
C LEU A 18 8.80 -16.24 19.64
N ALA A 19 9.82 -16.09 18.78
CA ALA A 19 9.85 -15.11 17.71
C ALA A 19 8.76 -15.46 16.70
N MET A 20 7.59 -14.83 16.81
CA MET A 20 6.67 -14.70 15.69
C MET A 20 7.29 -13.73 14.69
N SER A 21 7.96 -14.32 13.69
CA SER A 21 8.41 -13.62 12.50
C SER A 21 7.18 -13.26 11.68
N THR A 22 6.52 -12.16 12.01
CA THR A 22 5.60 -11.51 11.08
C THR A 22 6.45 -10.83 10.03
N TRP A 23 6.63 -11.51 8.90
CA TRP A 23 7.05 -10.89 7.65
C TRP A 23 5.93 -9.94 7.21
N GLY A 24 5.81 -8.80 7.88
CA GLY A 24 5.24 -7.61 7.31
C GLY A 24 6.28 -7.09 6.33
N GLY A 25 6.19 -7.54 5.09
CA GLY A 25 6.94 -6.93 3.99
C GLY A 25 6.63 -5.45 4.03
N GLU A 26 7.60 -4.70 4.55
CA GLU A 26 7.60 -3.25 4.55
C GLU A 26 7.24 -2.83 3.13
N LEU A 27 6.08 -2.19 3.00
CA LEU A 27 5.62 -1.65 1.74
C LEU A 27 6.60 -0.52 1.42
N VAL A 28 7.70 -0.85 0.74
CA VAL A 28 8.71 0.12 0.32
C VAL A 28 8.01 1.04 -0.68
N VAL A 29 7.46 2.13 -0.16
CA VAL A 29 6.99 3.23 -0.98
C VAL A 29 8.25 3.96 -1.40
N HIS A 30 8.61 3.85 -2.67
CA HIS A 30 9.83 4.50 -3.12
C HIS A 30 9.76 6.03 -3.03
N ASP A 31 8.58 6.66 -2.84
CA ASP A 31 8.46 8.14 -2.73
C ASP A 31 7.26 8.69 -1.91
N ALA A 32 6.68 7.96 -0.95
CA ALA A 32 5.72 8.60 -0.01
C ALA A 32 6.49 9.21 1.16
N VAL A 33 6.75 10.51 1.09
CA VAL A 33 7.19 11.28 2.24
C VAL A 33 5.99 11.38 3.21
N VAL A 34 6.02 10.59 4.27
CA VAL A 34 5.11 10.76 5.41
C VAL A 34 5.55 12.00 6.19
N VAL A 35 4.83 13.10 6.04
CA VAL A 35 5.05 14.30 6.86
C VAL A 35 4.36 14.08 8.20
N THR A 36 5.10 14.23 9.30
CA THR A 36 4.66 14.00 10.70
C THR A 36 3.53 14.92 11.19
N ASP A 37 2.97 15.77 10.34
CA ASP A 37 1.79 16.60 10.63
C ASP A 37 0.46 15.93 10.23
N GLY A 38 0.50 14.69 9.72
CA GLY A 38 -0.68 13.97 9.26
C GLY A 38 -1.22 14.47 7.91
N SER A 39 -0.49 15.35 7.22
CA SER A 39 -0.83 15.78 5.87
C SER A 39 -0.04 14.97 4.82
N THR A 40 -0.75 14.25 3.97
CA THR A 40 -0.18 13.60 2.79
C THR A 40 0.05 14.68 1.73
N ARG A 41 1.26 15.24 1.68
CA ARG A 41 1.64 16.20 0.63
C ARG A 41 2.24 15.43 -0.54
N LEU A 42 1.66 15.61 -1.73
CA LEU A 42 2.24 15.10 -2.96
C LEU A 42 3.54 15.89 -3.21
N VAL A 43 4.68 15.28 -2.89
CA VAL A 43 5.98 15.84 -3.23
C VAL A 43 6.14 15.63 -4.74
N ASN A 44 6.13 16.72 -5.50
CA ASN A 44 6.48 16.69 -6.91
C ASN A 44 7.99 16.45 -7.01
N CYS A 45 8.39 15.18 -6.96
CA CYS A 45 9.73 14.77 -7.30
C CYS A 45 9.83 14.86 -8.83
N GLN A 46 10.56 15.84 -9.34
CA GLN A 46 10.72 16.10 -10.78
C GLN A 46 11.33 14.92 -11.59
N ASN A 47 11.66 13.79 -10.94
CA ASN A 47 12.24 12.58 -11.53
C ASN A 47 11.48 11.29 -11.16
N THR A 48 10.33 11.33 -10.47
CA THR A 48 9.57 10.11 -10.16
C THR A 48 8.67 9.74 -11.32
N LYS A 49 8.92 8.57 -11.92
CA LYS A 49 7.99 7.93 -12.86
C LYS A 49 6.79 7.44 -12.06
N GLY A 50 5.68 8.17 -12.17
CA GLY A 50 4.46 7.89 -11.41
C GLY A 50 4.58 8.15 -9.91
N LEU A 51 3.43 8.06 -9.24
CA LEU A 51 3.29 8.22 -7.80
C LEU A 51 2.28 7.21 -7.28
N PHE A 52 2.63 6.46 -6.24
CA PHE A 52 1.69 5.56 -5.56
C PHE A 52 1.64 5.90 -4.08
N VAL A 53 0.43 6.13 -3.57
CA VAL A 53 0.19 6.50 -2.17
C VAL A 53 -0.88 5.59 -1.59
N LEU A 54 -0.57 4.93 -0.48
CA LEU A 54 -1.57 4.29 0.37
C LEU A 54 -1.87 5.25 1.52
N ASN A 55 -2.99 5.97 1.43
CA ASN A 55 -3.34 7.03 2.39
C ASN A 55 -3.80 6.44 3.73
N ARG A 56 -4.57 5.36 3.69
CA ARG A 56 -5.10 4.65 4.86
C ARG A 56 -4.97 3.14 4.66
N ALA A 57 -4.85 2.41 5.76
CA ALA A 57 -4.62 0.98 5.74
C ALA A 57 -5.74 0.22 5.02
N LEU A 58 -5.39 -0.85 4.32
CA LEU A 58 -6.33 -1.80 3.75
C LEU A 58 -6.86 -2.72 4.85
N ALA A 59 -8.14 -3.08 4.79
CA ALA A 59 -8.63 -4.16 5.64
C ALA A 59 -7.92 -5.47 5.23
N PRO A 60 -7.59 -6.36 6.18
CA PRO A 60 -6.95 -7.64 5.85
C PRO A 60 -7.75 -8.48 4.84
N ALA A 61 -9.08 -8.34 4.83
CA ALA A 61 -9.97 -9.02 3.89
C ALA A 61 -9.76 -8.57 2.43
N ASP A 62 -9.26 -7.35 2.23
CA ASP A 62 -9.01 -6.80 0.89
C ASP A 62 -7.61 -7.15 0.38
N ALA A 63 -6.73 -7.74 1.19
CA ALA A 63 -5.39 -8.11 0.76
C ALA A 63 -5.40 -9.47 0.02
N TYR A 64 -5.80 -9.47 -1.26
CA TYR A 64 -5.83 -10.67 -2.09
C TYR A 64 -5.08 -10.52 -3.42
N VAL A 65 -4.69 -11.65 -3.99
CA VAL A 65 -3.99 -11.75 -5.27
C VAL A 65 -4.99 -11.74 -6.41
N VAL A 66 -4.75 -10.90 -7.40
CA VAL A 66 -5.50 -10.85 -8.66
C VAL A 66 -4.72 -11.55 -9.75
N ASN A 67 -5.43 -12.37 -10.53
CA ASN A 67 -4.94 -12.93 -11.78
C ASN A 67 -5.82 -12.41 -12.92
N ALA A 68 -5.35 -11.38 -13.63
CA ALA A 68 -6.12 -10.71 -14.66
C ALA A 68 -5.25 -10.38 -15.88
N ASP A 69 -5.74 -10.70 -17.06
CA ASP A 69 -5.21 -10.20 -18.33
C ASP A 69 -5.98 -8.94 -18.72
N VAL A 70 -5.32 -7.79 -18.65
CA VAL A 70 -5.88 -6.47 -18.99
C VAL A 70 -5.16 -5.85 -20.18
N ARG A 71 -4.62 -6.68 -21.08
CA ARG A 71 -3.97 -6.22 -22.30
C ARG A 71 -4.96 -5.65 -23.29
N ASN A 72 -4.59 -4.52 -23.90
CA ASN A 72 -5.39 -3.76 -24.87
C ASN A 72 -6.75 -3.33 -24.30
N SER A 73 -6.80 -3.06 -23.00
CA SER A 73 -7.98 -2.56 -22.30
C SER A 73 -7.85 -1.07 -22.05
N SER A 74 -8.98 -0.36 -21.92
CA SER A 74 -8.98 0.97 -21.31
C SER A 74 -8.56 0.87 -19.84
N LEU A 75 -8.09 1.99 -19.27
CA LEU A 75 -7.78 2.08 -17.85
C LEU A 75 -9.01 1.76 -16.99
N SER A 76 -10.20 2.21 -17.39
CA SER A 76 -11.45 1.89 -16.70
C SER A 76 -11.69 0.37 -16.62
N ASP A 77 -11.50 -0.34 -17.73
CA ASP A 77 -11.74 -1.77 -17.82
C ASP A 77 -10.65 -2.56 -17.10
N ALA A 78 -9.41 -2.07 -17.12
CA ALA A 78 -8.32 -2.64 -16.35
C ALA A 78 -8.59 -2.54 -14.84
N LEU A 79 -8.98 -1.36 -14.36
CA LEU A 79 -9.29 -1.12 -12.95
C LEU A 79 -10.49 -1.97 -12.49
N ALA A 80 -11.53 -2.10 -13.31
CA ALA A 80 -12.68 -2.95 -13.00
C ALA A 80 -12.33 -4.44 -12.80
N ARG A 81 -11.20 -4.91 -13.37
CA ARG A 81 -10.72 -6.30 -13.19
C ARG A 81 -9.68 -6.44 -12.08
N ILE A 82 -9.01 -5.34 -11.71
CA ILE A 82 -7.97 -5.33 -10.68
C ILE A 82 -8.55 -5.06 -9.30
N LEU A 83 -9.47 -4.10 -9.18
CA LEU A 83 -9.94 -3.61 -7.90
C LEU A 83 -10.93 -4.56 -7.22
N PRO A 84 -11.05 -4.49 -5.88
CA PRO A 84 -12.10 -5.19 -5.17
C PRO A 84 -13.48 -4.69 -5.57
N ALA A 85 -14.44 -5.61 -5.58
CA ALA A 85 -15.81 -5.30 -5.96
C ALA A 85 -16.40 -4.25 -5.01
N GLY A 86 -17.04 -3.22 -5.58
CA GLY A 86 -17.66 -2.13 -4.81
C GLY A 86 -16.75 -0.92 -4.57
N TRP A 87 -15.45 -1.03 -4.86
CA TRP A 87 -14.54 0.12 -4.71
C TRP A 87 -14.85 1.21 -5.73
N ALA A 88 -14.82 2.47 -5.27
CA ALA A 88 -15.03 3.63 -6.10
C ALA A 88 -13.73 4.04 -6.82
N VAL A 89 -13.85 4.47 -8.08
CA VAL A 89 -12.74 5.04 -8.86
C VAL A 89 -13.03 6.49 -9.18
N ARG A 90 -12.10 7.38 -8.84
CA ARG A 90 -12.14 8.79 -9.21
C ARG A 90 -10.98 9.13 -10.13
N TYR A 91 -11.32 9.60 -11.33
CA TYR A 91 -10.36 10.10 -12.31
C TYR A 91 -10.10 11.58 -12.06
N SER A 92 -8.83 11.98 -11.96
CA SER A 92 -8.43 13.36 -11.68
C SER A 92 -7.99 14.14 -12.92
N SER A 93 -7.89 13.48 -14.08
CA SER A 93 -7.50 14.07 -15.35
C SER A 93 -8.53 13.74 -16.44
N PRO A 94 -8.81 14.63 -17.39
CA PRO A 94 -9.75 14.35 -18.48
C PRO A 94 -9.28 13.17 -19.35
N ASN A 95 -10.20 12.26 -19.69
CA ASN A 95 -10.00 11.11 -20.58
C ASN A 95 -8.98 10.06 -20.11
N VAL A 96 -8.43 10.17 -18.90
CA VAL A 96 -7.44 9.20 -18.40
C VAL A 96 -8.02 7.79 -18.29
N GLU A 97 -9.32 7.68 -18.05
CA GLU A 97 -10.08 6.43 -18.01
C GLU A 97 -10.02 5.64 -19.33
N ASN A 98 -9.74 6.31 -20.46
CA ASN A 98 -9.69 5.71 -21.79
C ASN A 98 -8.27 5.27 -22.21
N GLU A 99 -7.27 5.53 -21.37
CA GLU A 99 -5.89 5.20 -21.69
C GLU A 99 -5.67 3.70 -21.87
N GLN A 100 -4.83 3.33 -22.83
CA GLN A 100 -4.61 1.93 -23.19
C GLN A 100 -3.60 1.28 -22.26
N ILE A 101 -4.05 0.23 -21.60
CA ILE A 101 -3.25 -0.60 -20.70
C ILE A 101 -2.87 -1.89 -21.39
N ASN A 102 -1.60 -2.27 -21.25
CA ASN A 102 -1.05 -3.52 -21.75
C ASN A 102 -0.32 -4.26 -20.63
N LEU A 103 -1.08 -4.85 -19.71
CA LEU A 103 -0.57 -5.48 -18.50
C LEU A 103 -1.21 -6.85 -18.25
N VAL A 104 -0.41 -7.80 -17.78
CA VAL A 104 -0.88 -9.06 -17.19
C VAL A 104 -0.57 -8.99 -15.70
N VAL A 105 -1.59 -9.15 -14.87
CA VAL A 105 -1.51 -9.03 -13.41
C VAL A 105 -1.56 -10.43 -12.80
N GLN A 106 -0.55 -10.77 -12.00
CA GLN A 106 -0.49 -11.98 -11.17
C GLN A 106 0.13 -11.64 -9.80
N THR A 107 -0.48 -10.67 -9.12
CA THR A 107 0.05 -10.09 -7.87
C THR A 107 -1.09 -9.54 -7.02
N TYR A 108 -0.80 -9.03 -5.83
CA TYR A 108 -1.77 -8.29 -5.03
C TYR A 108 -2.29 -7.08 -5.82
N TRP A 109 -3.61 -6.82 -5.77
CA TRP A 109 -4.20 -5.75 -6.58
C TRP A 109 -3.56 -4.38 -6.31
N ALA A 110 -3.20 -4.09 -5.06
CA ALA A 110 -2.53 -2.84 -4.68
C ALA A 110 -1.12 -2.74 -5.28
N ASP A 111 -0.42 -3.86 -5.47
CA ASP A 111 0.85 -3.89 -6.17
C ASP A 111 0.67 -3.74 -7.69
N ALA A 112 -0.42 -4.25 -8.26
CA ALA A 112 -0.78 -3.97 -9.64
C ALA A 112 -0.99 -2.47 -9.89
N LEU A 113 -1.56 -1.74 -8.93
CA LEU A 113 -1.70 -0.28 -9.00
C LEU A 113 -0.35 0.45 -8.92
N LYS A 114 0.62 -0.06 -8.16
CA LYS A 114 2.00 0.47 -8.18
C LYS A 114 2.65 0.33 -9.55
N ILE A 115 2.45 -0.82 -10.20
CA ILE A 115 2.94 -1.06 -11.56
C ILE A 115 2.28 -0.08 -12.53
N LEU A 116 0.96 0.12 -12.43
CA LEU A 116 0.26 1.13 -13.23
C LEU A 116 0.83 2.54 -13.01
N ALA A 117 1.06 2.93 -11.77
CA ALA A 117 1.67 4.22 -11.46
C ALA A 117 3.04 4.37 -12.15
N SER A 118 3.95 3.42 -11.94
CA SER A 118 5.31 3.42 -12.47
C SER A 118 5.36 3.38 -14.01
N ASP A 119 4.77 2.35 -14.60
CA ASP A 119 5.02 1.98 -15.99
C ASP A 119 4.25 2.87 -16.96
N TYR A 120 3.10 3.39 -16.52
CA TYR A 120 2.24 4.26 -17.31
C TYR A 120 2.33 5.71 -16.90
N ASN A 121 3.17 6.07 -15.92
CA ASN A 121 3.33 7.42 -15.39
C ASN A 121 2.00 8.04 -14.93
N PHE A 122 1.29 7.30 -14.06
CA PHE A 122 0.11 7.78 -13.34
C PHE A 122 0.47 8.16 -11.91
N PHE A 123 -0.31 9.05 -11.33
CA PHE A 123 -0.45 9.08 -9.88
C PHE A 123 -1.64 8.23 -9.46
N VAL A 124 -1.49 7.50 -8.36
CA VAL A 124 -2.50 6.62 -7.77
C VAL A 124 -2.53 6.84 -6.26
N ILE A 125 -3.70 7.16 -5.73
CA ILE A 125 -3.94 7.29 -4.29
C ILE A 125 -5.01 6.27 -3.90
N VAL A 126 -4.67 5.41 -2.96
CA VAL A 126 -5.56 4.38 -2.42
C VAL A 126 -6.00 4.79 -1.03
N ASP A 127 -7.31 4.85 -0.83
CA ASP A 127 -7.94 5.11 0.46
C ASP A 127 -8.69 3.87 0.95
N GLY A 128 -8.01 3.04 1.75
CA GLY A 128 -8.54 1.76 2.21
C GLY A 128 -9.77 1.84 3.11
N GLU A 129 -9.96 2.93 3.86
CA GLU A 129 -11.14 3.10 4.71
C GLU A 129 -12.36 3.58 3.94
N ARG A 130 -12.17 4.32 2.85
CA ARG A 130 -13.26 4.79 1.98
C ARG A 130 -13.53 3.88 0.79
N GLU A 131 -12.73 2.81 0.64
CA GLU A 131 -12.79 1.91 -0.51
C GLU A 131 -12.72 2.68 -1.83
N GLU A 132 -11.79 3.64 -1.90
CA GLU A 132 -11.65 4.56 -3.04
C GLU A 132 -10.24 4.53 -3.62
N VAL A 133 -10.16 4.55 -4.95
CA VAL A 133 -8.93 4.78 -5.71
C VAL A 133 -9.06 6.06 -6.53
N VAL A 134 -8.08 6.94 -6.38
CA VAL A 134 -7.93 8.15 -7.18
C VAL A 134 -6.78 7.94 -8.14
N ILE A 135 -7.00 8.19 -9.43
CA ILE A 135 -5.98 7.98 -10.45
C ILE A 135 -5.99 9.11 -11.48
N GLY A 136 -4.80 9.49 -11.94
CA GLY A 136 -4.67 10.41 -13.06
C GLY A 136 -3.24 10.65 -13.50
N ARG A 137 -3.05 11.70 -14.30
CA ARG A 137 -1.76 12.12 -14.84
C ARG A 137 -1.12 13.20 -13.96
N LEU A 138 0.21 13.12 -13.83
CA LEU A 138 1.05 14.19 -13.27
C LEU A 138 1.25 15.31 -14.29
#